data_AF-A0A966NHC1-F1
#
_entry.id   AF-A0A966NHC1-F1
#
_cell.length_a   1.000
_cell.length_b   1.000
_cell.length_c   1.000
_cell.angle_alpha   90.00
_cell.angle_beta   90.00
_cell.angle_gamma   90.00
#
_symmetry.space_group_name_H-M   'P 1'
#
loop_
_entity.id
_entity.type
_entity.pdbx_description
1 polymer ?
#
loop_
_entity_poly.entity_id
_entity_poly.type
_entity_poly.pdbx_seq_one_letter_code
_entity_poly.pdbx_strand_id
1 'polypeptide(L)'
;TNSGTIDGTNGILSSATIGSVTNSAGGLINAGYRGMVQTGGSVGQFTNNGSVTTGLVGVSFEGGATLGTFTNSGTIDVSGGTGVGLALTGTVSNLAGARIAGHGYGHGVAITDNVSLVTNAGEITAGLTALNIVGGTTTTINNSGSVSGANRGLETGLDVTIGTLTNSGTFSGAYSVVIANTGTVTNTATGLITATANDALYLQGGKTLTLLDNAGTISGPGTGFNGIDGSTVGSLMNSGTISGGYAVVVATSGTVTNAAGGLIDATGVDGVYVRAGASSLAGLVNAGAITAASRGVNINAGTTNSIDNSGSISGGYSGLESAPGVVIGTVVNSGTVSGGAYGAVLATTGTVTNASGALIKGTTNEGINLHGGYTLSLLDNAGTISAGNIGVYGVAGSTIATLTNSGTI
;
A
#
# COMPACT_ATOMS: atom_id res chain seq x y z
N THR A 1 24.16 3.17 -33.45
CA THR A 1 23.50 1.85 -33.44
C THR A 1 24.54 0.77 -33.29
N ASN A 2 24.35 -0.17 -32.36
CA ASN A 2 25.14 -1.38 -32.22
C ASN A 2 24.33 -2.58 -32.72
N SER A 3 24.95 -3.45 -33.52
CA SER A 3 24.42 -4.76 -33.92
C SER A 3 25.47 -5.87 -33.78
N GLY A 4 26.62 -5.54 -33.20
CA GLY A 4 27.73 -6.46 -32.95
C GLY A 4 28.05 -6.49 -31.46
N THR A 5 29.32 -6.68 -31.12
CA THR A 5 29.80 -6.64 -29.73
C THR A 5 30.57 -5.34 -29.48
N ILE A 6 30.21 -4.64 -28.42
CA ILE A 6 31.03 -3.58 -27.80
C ILE A 6 31.60 -4.15 -26.51
N ASP A 7 32.93 -4.19 -26.39
CA ASP A 7 33.65 -4.73 -25.22
C ASP A 7 34.64 -3.71 -24.64
N GLY A 8 34.84 -3.72 -23.33
CA GLY A 8 35.80 -2.85 -22.63
C GLY A 8 35.52 -2.68 -21.14
N THR A 9 36.30 -1.84 -20.43
CA THR A 9 36.00 -1.48 -19.03
C THR A 9 34.68 -0.72 -18.95
N ASN A 10 34.50 0.27 -19.84
CA ASN A 10 33.20 0.89 -20.09
C ASN A 10 32.82 0.61 -21.54
N GLY A 11 31.58 0.20 -21.81
CA GLY A 11 31.14 -0.08 -23.18
C GLY A 11 30.99 1.21 -24.00
N ILE A 12 30.19 2.14 -23.50
CA ILE A 12 29.97 3.47 -24.09
C ILE A 12 30.17 4.52 -22.99
N LEU A 13 31.04 5.49 -23.22
CA LEU A 13 31.23 6.65 -22.35
C LEU A 13 31.12 7.93 -23.19
N SER A 14 30.23 8.83 -22.79
CA SER A 14 30.02 10.10 -23.51
C SER A 14 29.66 11.24 -22.56
N SER A 15 29.99 12.45 -22.98
CA SER A 15 29.55 13.72 -22.37
C SER A 15 28.90 14.67 -23.40
N ALA A 16 28.70 14.20 -24.63
CA ALA A 16 28.17 14.98 -25.75
C ALA A 16 26.66 14.76 -25.94
N THR A 17 26.00 15.61 -26.72
CA THR A 17 24.61 15.38 -27.12
C THR A 17 24.54 14.28 -28.19
N ILE A 18 23.75 13.24 -27.94
CA ILE A 18 23.51 12.12 -28.86
C ILE A 18 22.01 12.09 -29.19
N GLY A 19 21.66 12.04 -30.47
CA GLY A 19 20.25 11.92 -30.89
C GLY A 19 19.62 10.62 -30.38
N SER A 20 20.21 9.48 -30.73
CA SER A 20 19.76 8.17 -30.24
C SER A 20 20.90 7.16 -30.09
N VAL A 21 20.74 6.27 -29.13
CA VAL A 21 21.58 5.08 -28.92
C VAL A 21 20.69 3.86 -28.99
N THR A 22 20.99 2.95 -29.92
CA THR A 22 20.24 1.70 -30.09
C THR A 22 21.20 0.53 -30.00
N ASN A 23 20.99 -0.38 -29.05
CA ASN A 23 21.57 -1.73 -29.06
C ASN A 23 20.55 -2.67 -29.70
N SER A 24 20.77 -3.04 -30.95
CA SER A 24 19.82 -3.81 -31.77
C SER A 24 19.65 -5.23 -31.23
N ALA A 25 18.61 -5.93 -31.69
CA ALA A 25 18.47 -7.36 -31.42
C ALA A 25 19.73 -8.10 -31.89
N GLY A 26 20.27 -8.99 -31.03
CA GLY A 26 21.56 -9.66 -31.26
C GLY A 26 22.81 -8.82 -30.95
N GLY A 27 22.67 -7.52 -30.69
CA GLY A 27 23.76 -6.67 -30.22
C GLY A 27 24.11 -6.96 -28.76
N LEU A 28 25.41 -6.98 -28.46
CA LEU A 28 25.95 -7.17 -27.12
C LEU A 28 26.77 -5.94 -26.72
N ILE A 29 26.47 -5.39 -25.54
CA ILE A 29 27.36 -4.48 -24.82
C ILE A 29 27.87 -5.26 -23.61
N ASN A 30 29.12 -5.70 -23.67
CA ASN A 30 29.79 -6.41 -22.59
C ASN A 30 30.79 -5.45 -21.94
N ALA A 31 30.65 -5.13 -20.66
CA ALA A 31 31.59 -4.21 -20.01
C ALA A 31 32.04 -4.66 -18.63
N GLY A 32 33.34 -4.61 -18.36
CA GLY A 32 33.88 -5.01 -17.06
C GLY A 32 33.39 -4.17 -15.88
N TYR A 33 32.99 -2.91 -16.12
CA TYR A 33 32.52 -1.99 -15.09
C TYR A 33 31.18 -1.35 -15.42
N ARG A 34 31.05 -0.57 -16.52
CA ARG A 34 29.79 0.10 -16.87
C ARG A 34 29.42 -0.06 -18.35
N GLY A 35 28.17 -0.39 -18.64
CA GLY A 35 27.71 -0.65 -20.01
C GLY A 35 27.65 0.62 -20.85
N MET A 36 26.73 1.52 -20.48
CA MET A 36 26.70 2.89 -21.00
C MET A 36 26.74 3.90 -19.86
N VAL A 37 27.54 4.94 -20.02
CA VAL A 37 27.64 6.07 -19.10
C VAL A 37 27.57 7.38 -19.86
N GLN A 38 26.64 8.23 -19.45
CA GLN A 38 26.56 9.61 -19.88
C GLN A 38 26.87 10.51 -18.69
N THR A 39 27.93 11.32 -18.76
CA THR A 39 28.40 12.17 -17.64
C THR A 39 28.04 13.66 -17.81
N GLY A 40 27.47 14.04 -18.95
CA GLY A 40 27.00 15.39 -19.27
C GLY A 40 26.25 15.38 -20.61
N GLY A 41 25.72 16.52 -21.05
CA GLY A 41 24.95 16.60 -22.32
C GLY A 41 23.62 15.86 -22.25
N SER A 42 23.07 15.47 -23.41
CA SER A 42 21.76 14.85 -23.51
C SER A 42 21.72 13.66 -24.49
N VAL A 43 20.90 12.66 -24.18
CA VAL A 43 20.56 11.58 -25.11
C VAL A 43 19.08 11.68 -25.41
N GLY A 44 18.68 11.80 -26.68
CA GLY A 44 17.26 11.87 -27.04
C GLY A 44 16.54 10.56 -26.71
N GLN A 45 17.09 9.44 -27.17
CA GLN A 45 16.54 8.10 -26.92
C GLN A 45 17.63 7.07 -26.68
N PHE A 46 17.43 6.22 -25.67
CA PHE A 46 18.19 4.99 -25.48
C PHE A 46 17.26 3.78 -25.63
N THR A 47 17.58 2.90 -26.57
CA THR A 47 16.83 1.66 -26.82
C THR A 47 17.75 0.45 -26.71
N ASN A 48 17.43 -0.48 -25.82
CA ASN A 48 18.05 -1.80 -25.75
C ASN A 48 17.08 -2.88 -26.25
N ASN A 49 17.39 -3.48 -27.39
CA ASN A 49 16.74 -4.69 -27.93
C ASN A 49 17.64 -5.94 -27.80
N GLY A 50 18.92 -5.75 -27.47
CA GLY A 50 19.92 -6.80 -27.33
C GLY A 50 20.25 -7.12 -25.87
N SER A 51 21.51 -7.46 -25.61
CA SER A 51 22.03 -7.70 -24.27
C SER A 51 23.00 -6.58 -23.83
N VAL A 52 22.86 -6.13 -22.60
CA VAL A 52 23.83 -5.32 -21.88
C VAL A 52 24.26 -6.13 -20.65
N THR A 53 25.49 -6.60 -20.61
CA THR A 53 26.06 -7.39 -19.51
C THR A 53 27.23 -6.64 -18.91
N THR A 54 27.18 -6.32 -17.61
CA THR A 54 28.20 -5.43 -17.01
C THR A 54 28.63 -5.82 -15.60
N GLY A 55 29.73 -5.25 -15.12
CA GLY A 55 30.21 -5.43 -13.75
C GLY A 55 29.40 -4.71 -12.68
N LEU A 56 29.27 -3.38 -12.76
CA LEU A 56 28.66 -2.54 -11.71
C LEU A 56 27.40 -1.78 -12.14
N VAL A 57 27.37 -1.25 -13.37
CA VAL A 57 26.23 -0.44 -13.84
C VAL A 57 25.90 -0.71 -15.29
N GLY A 58 24.65 -1.06 -15.59
CA GLY A 58 24.21 -1.37 -16.95
C GLY A 58 24.16 -0.10 -17.81
N VAL A 59 23.26 0.82 -17.45
CA VAL A 59 23.09 2.13 -18.11
C VAL A 59 23.04 3.21 -17.04
N SER A 60 23.87 4.25 -17.18
CA SER A 60 23.97 5.33 -16.20
C SER A 60 23.92 6.70 -16.87
N PHE A 61 23.08 7.59 -16.34
CA PHE A 61 23.07 9.02 -16.65
C PHE A 61 23.38 9.78 -15.37
N GLU A 62 24.55 10.41 -15.33
CA GLU A 62 25.15 11.04 -14.15
C GLU A 62 25.42 12.52 -14.41
N GLY A 63 25.68 13.32 -13.37
CA GLY A 63 26.26 14.65 -13.50
C GLY A 63 25.40 15.69 -14.24
N GLY A 64 24.07 15.59 -14.18
CA GLY A 64 23.14 16.46 -14.90
C GLY A 64 22.91 16.07 -16.36
N ALA A 65 23.40 14.90 -16.78
CA ALA A 65 23.03 14.30 -18.06
C ALA A 65 21.54 14.01 -18.14
N THR A 66 20.92 14.27 -19.29
CA THR A 66 19.48 14.08 -19.51
C THR A 66 19.21 12.99 -20.54
N LEU A 67 18.08 12.30 -20.37
CA LEU A 67 17.59 11.30 -21.32
C LEU A 67 16.14 11.61 -21.69
N GLY A 68 15.81 11.68 -22.98
CA GLY A 68 14.41 11.83 -23.39
C GLY A 68 13.60 10.57 -23.09
N THR A 69 13.99 9.44 -23.67
CA THR A 69 13.27 8.16 -23.51
C THR A 69 14.22 6.99 -23.31
N PHE A 70 13.96 6.18 -22.30
CA PHE A 70 14.58 4.87 -22.10
C PHE A 70 13.60 3.76 -22.49
N THR A 71 14.04 2.82 -23.32
CA THR A 71 13.26 1.64 -23.69
C THR A 71 14.12 0.38 -23.64
N ASN A 72 13.69 -0.60 -22.86
CA ASN A 72 14.27 -1.93 -22.83
C ASN A 72 13.26 -2.95 -23.35
N SER A 73 13.65 -3.71 -24.38
CA SER A 73 12.98 -4.91 -24.91
C SER A 73 13.89 -6.14 -24.87
N GLY A 74 15.16 -5.95 -24.49
CA GLY A 74 16.14 -7.00 -24.34
C GLY A 74 16.47 -7.28 -22.88
N THR A 75 17.74 -7.63 -22.63
CA THR A 75 18.24 -7.91 -21.27
C THR A 75 19.28 -6.87 -20.88
N ILE A 76 19.16 -6.36 -19.65
CA ILE A 76 20.22 -5.63 -18.95
C ILE A 76 20.49 -6.42 -17.67
N ASP A 77 21.70 -6.94 -17.54
CA ASP A 77 22.13 -7.75 -16.40
C ASP A 77 23.49 -7.26 -15.91
N VAL A 78 23.60 -7.02 -14.60
CA VAL A 78 24.83 -6.48 -13.98
C VAL A 78 25.29 -7.45 -12.90
N SER A 79 26.58 -7.79 -12.80
CA SER A 79 27.01 -8.79 -11.81
C SER A 79 27.01 -8.25 -10.37
N GLY A 80 27.10 -6.93 -10.20
CA GLY A 80 26.85 -6.21 -8.96
C GLY A 80 26.33 -4.81 -9.26
N GLY A 81 25.62 -4.18 -8.34
CA GLY A 81 25.19 -2.79 -8.48
C GLY A 81 23.90 -2.62 -9.29
N THR A 82 23.81 -1.51 -10.01
CA THR A 82 22.54 -0.97 -10.51
C THR A 82 22.33 -1.28 -11.98
N GLY A 83 21.19 -1.85 -12.34
CA GLY A 83 20.83 -2.12 -13.74
C GLY A 83 20.79 -0.84 -14.56
N VAL A 84 19.92 0.10 -14.17
CA VAL A 84 19.71 1.36 -14.86
C VAL A 84 19.64 2.51 -13.85
N GLY A 85 20.52 3.51 -13.96
CA GLY A 85 20.55 4.71 -13.12
C GLY A 85 20.31 5.97 -13.95
N LEU A 86 19.30 6.77 -13.59
CA LEU A 86 18.80 7.87 -14.43
C LEU A 86 18.63 9.16 -13.63
N ALA A 87 19.23 10.24 -14.12
CA ALA A 87 19.22 11.55 -13.45
C ALA A 87 18.23 12.58 -14.00
N LEU A 88 17.68 12.44 -15.20
CA LEU A 88 16.50 13.20 -15.66
C LEU A 88 15.94 12.46 -16.86
N THR A 89 14.68 12.04 -16.81
CA THR A 89 14.09 11.27 -17.92
C THR A 89 12.72 11.74 -18.32
N GLY A 90 12.43 11.75 -19.62
CA GLY A 90 11.04 11.85 -20.07
C GLY A 90 10.27 10.60 -19.68
N THR A 91 10.62 9.45 -20.26
CA THR A 91 9.93 8.17 -20.01
C THR A 91 10.89 6.99 -19.84
N VAL A 92 10.47 6.01 -19.04
CA VAL A 92 11.16 4.74 -18.81
C VAL A 92 10.22 3.60 -19.14
N SER A 93 10.63 2.70 -20.02
CA SER A 93 9.84 1.53 -20.40
C SER A 93 10.66 0.25 -20.39
N ASN A 94 10.19 -0.74 -19.63
CA ASN A 94 10.65 -2.12 -19.69
C ASN A 94 9.53 -2.98 -20.27
N LEU A 95 9.69 -3.41 -21.52
CA LEU A 95 8.64 -4.05 -22.31
C LEU A 95 8.43 -5.52 -21.91
N ALA A 96 7.33 -6.11 -22.36
CA ALA A 96 7.04 -7.53 -22.12
C ALA A 96 8.17 -8.42 -22.64
N GLY A 97 8.58 -9.40 -21.82
CA GLY A 97 9.72 -10.28 -22.11
C GLY A 97 11.10 -9.65 -21.89
N ALA A 98 11.17 -8.36 -21.59
CA ALA A 98 12.41 -7.67 -21.28
C ALA A 98 12.80 -7.84 -19.80
N ARG A 99 14.10 -7.79 -19.51
CA ARG A 99 14.65 -7.93 -18.16
C ARG A 99 15.61 -6.80 -17.85
N ILE A 100 15.47 -6.22 -16.65
CA ILE A 100 16.46 -5.34 -16.03
C ILE A 100 16.79 -5.92 -14.66
N ALA A 101 18.04 -6.34 -14.47
CA ALA A 101 18.50 -6.91 -13.21
C ALA A 101 19.63 -6.08 -12.61
N GLY A 102 19.40 -5.56 -11.41
CA GLY A 102 20.43 -5.11 -10.47
C GLY A 102 20.76 -6.22 -9.47
N HIS A 103 21.97 -6.22 -8.92
CA HIS A 103 22.41 -7.26 -7.98
C HIS A 103 23.22 -6.68 -6.82
N GLY A 104 23.49 -7.47 -5.77
CA GLY A 104 24.16 -6.98 -4.56
C GLY A 104 23.35 -5.87 -3.87
N TYR A 105 24.00 -4.77 -3.48
CA TYR A 105 23.32 -3.62 -2.87
C TYR A 105 22.73 -2.63 -3.88
N GLY A 106 22.65 -2.99 -5.16
CA GLY A 106 22.18 -2.08 -6.21
C GLY A 106 20.69 -2.18 -6.52
N HIS A 107 20.26 -1.30 -7.43
CA HIS A 107 18.86 -1.16 -7.85
C HIS A 107 18.61 -1.77 -9.23
N GLY A 108 17.37 -2.15 -9.53
CA GLY A 108 17.00 -2.55 -10.88
C GLY A 108 16.98 -1.30 -11.77
N VAL A 109 16.11 -0.36 -11.40
CA VAL A 109 16.04 0.99 -11.96
C VAL A 109 16.12 2.00 -10.80
N ALA A 110 17.04 2.94 -10.87
CA ALA A 110 17.17 4.08 -9.96
C ALA A 110 16.91 5.38 -10.72
N ILE A 111 16.02 6.22 -10.21
CA ILE A 111 15.65 7.51 -10.78
C ILE A 111 15.89 8.58 -9.73
N THR A 112 16.72 9.57 -10.04
CA THR A 112 17.13 10.60 -9.06
C THR A 112 16.51 11.97 -9.29
N ASP A 113 15.64 12.12 -10.28
CA ASP A 113 14.94 13.36 -10.63
C ASP A 113 13.62 13.04 -11.34
N ASN A 114 12.98 14.04 -11.94
CA ASN A 114 11.69 13.94 -12.59
C ASN A 114 11.65 12.87 -13.68
N VAL A 115 10.53 12.14 -13.70
CA VAL A 115 10.15 11.21 -14.76
C VAL A 115 8.65 11.33 -15.03
N SER A 116 8.25 11.52 -16.28
CA SER A 116 6.82 11.65 -16.57
C SER A 116 6.09 10.30 -16.50
N LEU A 117 6.75 9.22 -16.91
CA LEU A 117 6.15 7.90 -16.99
C LEU A 117 7.17 6.79 -16.79
N VAL A 118 6.86 5.86 -15.88
CA VAL A 118 7.55 4.57 -15.74
C VAL A 118 6.56 3.46 -16.12
N THR A 119 6.93 2.62 -17.08
CA THR A 119 6.16 1.43 -17.45
C THR A 119 7.01 0.19 -17.29
N ASN A 120 6.46 -0.84 -16.65
CA ASN A 120 7.04 -2.16 -16.58
C ASN A 120 6.01 -3.21 -16.99
N ALA A 121 6.23 -3.86 -18.13
CA ALA A 121 5.53 -5.06 -18.57
C ALA A 121 6.44 -6.30 -18.55
N GLY A 122 7.75 -6.11 -18.33
CA GLY A 122 8.74 -7.17 -18.21
C GLY A 122 9.11 -7.48 -16.75
N GLU A 123 10.36 -7.85 -16.55
CA GLU A 123 10.93 -8.14 -15.24
C GLU A 123 11.93 -7.05 -14.82
N ILE A 124 11.77 -6.49 -13.63
CA ILE A 124 12.76 -5.66 -12.96
C ILE A 124 13.10 -6.33 -11.63
N THR A 125 14.36 -6.75 -11.46
CA THR A 125 14.84 -7.37 -10.22
C THR A 125 16.01 -6.60 -9.62
N ALA A 126 16.15 -6.66 -8.30
CA ALA A 126 17.28 -6.06 -7.61
C ALA A 126 17.70 -6.81 -6.35
N GLY A 127 18.99 -6.72 -6.01
CA GLY A 127 19.49 -7.16 -4.71
C GLY A 127 19.14 -6.21 -3.55
N LEU A 128 18.77 -4.95 -3.81
CA LEU A 128 18.23 -4.02 -2.80
C LEU A 128 16.80 -3.59 -3.12
N THR A 129 16.63 -2.61 -4.01
CA THR A 129 15.32 -2.05 -4.41
C THR A 129 15.14 -2.17 -5.92
N ALA A 130 14.06 -2.79 -6.39
CA ALA A 130 13.87 -3.01 -7.83
C ALA A 130 13.59 -1.71 -8.59
N LEU A 131 12.64 -0.90 -8.12
CA LEU A 131 12.39 0.44 -8.64
C LEU A 131 12.60 1.46 -7.51
N ASN A 132 13.67 2.24 -7.57
CA ASN A 132 14.01 3.27 -6.59
C ASN A 132 13.87 4.66 -7.21
N ILE A 133 13.01 5.51 -6.66
CA ILE A 133 12.81 6.89 -7.11
C ILE A 133 13.17 7.81 -5.96
N VAL A 134 14.33 8.44 -5.99
CA VAL A 134 14.85 9.21 -4.83
C VAL A 134 14.64 10.72 -4.94
N GLY A 135 14.27 11.24 -6.11
CA GLY A 135 14.09 12.67 -6.32
C GLY A 135 13.07 13.01 -7.40
N GLY A 136 12.57 14.24 -7.35
CA GLY A 136 11.66 14.80 -8.35
C GLY A 136 10.20 14.35 -8.22
N THR A 137 9.46 14.61 -9.29
CA THR A 137 8.07 14.23 -9.48
C THR A 137 7.97 13.09 -10.48
N THR A 138 7.14 12.10 -10.16
CA THR A 138 6.76 11.04 -11.09
C THR A 138 5.29 11.17 -11.41
N THR A 139 4.91 11.47 -12.65
CA THR A 139 3.47 11.61 -12.94
C THR A 139 2.77 10.26 -12.85
N THR A 140 3.32 9.22 -13.50
CA THR A 140 2.67 7.91 -13.58
C THR A 140 3.66 6.75 -13.49
N ILE A 141 3.32 5.72 -12.72
CA ILE A 141 3.95 4.41 -12.72
C ILE A 141 2.90 3.36 -13.10
N ASN A 142 3.15 2.59 -14.15
CA ASN A 142 2.30 1.47 -14.56
C ASN A 142 3.12 0.17 -14.53
N ASN A 143 2.68 -0.77 -13.70
CA ASN A 143 3.28 -2.10 -13.63
C ASN A 143 2.27 -3.16 -14.05
N SER A 144 2.51 -3.80 -15.19
CA SER A 144 1.84 -5.03 -15.64
C SER A 144 2.78 -6.24 -15.63
N GLY A 145 4.06 -6.04 -15.33
CA GLY A 145 5.08 -7.08 -15.21
C GLY A 145 5.43 -7.43 -13.77
N SER A 146 6.68 -7.84 -13.53
CA SER A 146 7.21 -8.14 -12.20
C SER A 146 8.24 -7.09 -11.78
N VAL A 147 8.12 -6.55 -10.57
CA VAL A 147 9.08 -5.66 -9.92
C VAL A 147 9.42 -6.24 -8.55
N SER A 148 10.61 -6.81 -8.41
CA SER A 148 11.00 -7.59 -7.23
C SER A 148 12.40 -7.24 -6.73
N GLY A 149 12.49 -6.54 -5.60
CA GLY A 149 13.76 -6.29 -4.92
C GLY A 149 13.88 -7.13 -3.66
N ALA A 150 15.10 -7.50 -3.26
CA ALA A 150 15.27 -8.29 -2.03
C ALA A 150 14.76 -7.54 -0.79
N ASN A 151 14.98 -6.22 -0.73
CA ASN A 151 14.44 -5.37 0.33
C ASN A 151 13.12 -4.71 -0.09
N ARG A 152 13.08 -4.07 -1.27
CA ARG A 152 11.92 -3.29 -1.71
C ARG A 152 11.57 -3.52 -3.17
N GLY A 153 10.31 -3.74 -3.49
CA GLY A 153 9.84 -3.72 -4.88
C GLY A 153 9.92 -2.31 -5.45
N LEU A 154 9.18 -1.39 -4.84
CA LEU A 154 9.20 0.05 -5.12
C LEU A 154 9.54 0.83 -3.85
N GLU A 155 10.44 1.81 -3.96
CA GLU A 155 10.71 2.80 -2.92
C GLU A 155 10.73 4.21 -3.52
N THR A 156 10.07 5.14 -2.83
CA THR A 156 10.20 6.57 -3.12
C THR A 156 10.90 7.31 -2.00
N GLY A 157 11.78 8.26 -2.33
CA GLY A 157 12.34 9.23 -1.41
C GLY A 157 11.26 10.10 -0.77
N LEU A 158 11.57 10.70 0.39
CA LEU A 158 10.60 11.45 1.20
C LEU A 158 9.98 12.65 0.46
N ASP A 159 10.74 13.29 -0.43
CA ASP A 159 10.30 14.49 -1.14
C ASP A 159 9.75 14.19 -2.54
N VAL A 160 9.66 12.90 -2.89
CA VAL A 160 9.07 12.46 -4.15
C VAL A 160 7.56 12.56 -4.07
N THR A 161 6.98 13.00 -5.20
CA THR A 161 5.53 12.95 -5.41
C THR A 161 5.20 12.06 -6.60
N ILE A 162 4.36 11.06 -6.40
CA ILE A 162 3.76 10.25 -7.47
C ILE A 162 2.36 10.78 -7.78
N GLY A 163 2.03 11.03 -9.05
CA GLY A 163 0.65 11.30 -9.45
C GLY A 163 -0.23 10.06 -9.31
N THR A 164 0.07 9.03 -10.11
CA THR A 164 -0.66 7.75 -10.13
C THR A 164 0.28 6.56 -10.17
N LEU A 165 0.01 5.55 -9.35
CA LEU A 165 0.61 4.21 -9.42
C LEU A 165 -0.49 3.19 -9.77
N THR A 166 -0.41 2.57 -10.95
CA THR A 166 -1.32 1.48 -11.35
C THR A 166 -0.56 0.16 -11.38
N ASN A 167 -1.07 -0.84 -10.68
CA ASN A 167 -0.53 -2.20 -10.65
C ASN A 167 -1.55 -3.22 -11.16
N SER A 168 -1.19 -3.92 -12.23
CA SER A 168 -1.86 -5.13 -12.73
C SER A 168 -0.91 -6.34 -12.80
N GLY A 169 0.37 -6.13 -12.51
CA GLY A 169 1.39 -7.15 -12.33
C GLY A 169 1.72 -7.38 -10.86
N THR A 170 3.01 -7.61 -10.56
CA THR A 170 3.50 -7.90 -9.20
C THR A 170 4.53 -6.87 -8.74
N PHE A 171 4.36 -6.38 -7.51
CA PHE A 171 5.41 -5.80 -6.69
C PHE A 171 5.75 -6.76 -5.54
N SER A 172 7.04 -6.96 -5.27
CA SER A 172 7.51 -7.81 -4.18
C SER A 172 8.86 -7.37 -3.59
N GLY A 173 9.05 -7.70 -2.31
CA GLY A 173 10.27 -7.50 -1.53
C GLY A 173 10.03 -7.68 -0.04
N ALA A 174 11.06 -7.54 0.81
CA ALA A 174 10.87 -7.57 2.26
C ALA A 174 9.82 -6.55 2.73
N TYR A 175 9.85 -5.35 2.17
CA TYR A 175 8.70 -4.47 1.96
C TYR A 175 8.35 -4.52 0.47
N SER A 176 7.08 -4.47 0.09
CA SER A 176 6.74 -4.51 -1.34
C SER A 176 6.79 -3.11 -1.96
N VAL A 177 5.92 -2.21 -1.51
CA VAL A 177 5.81 -0.85 -2.02
C VAL A 177 5.91 0.15 -0.87
N VAL A 178 6.87 1.06 -0.95
CA VAL A 178 7.03 2.16 0.00
C VAL A 178 6.92 3.49 -0.73
N ILE A 179 5.92 4.28 -0.33
CA ILE A 179 5.55 5.53 -0.99
C ILE A 179 5.57 6.72 -0.05
N ALA A 180 5.92 7.88 -0.61
CA ALA A 180 5.76 9.19 -0.01
C ALA A 180 4.45 9.81 -0.52
N ASN A 181 4.46 11.09 -0.88
CA ASN A 181 3.26 11.76 -1.38
C ASN A 181 2.80 11.10 -2.68
N THR A 182 1.58 10.59 -2.69
CA THR A 182 1.01 9.92 -3.85
C THR A 182 -0.43 10.36 -4.05
N GLY A 183 -0.81 10.69 -5.28
CA GLY A 183 -2.20 10.95 -5.61
C GLY A 183 -3.00 9.66 -5.47
N THR A 184 -2.91 8.79 -6.46
CA THR A 184 -3.69 7.54 -6.49
C THR A 184 -2.80 6.32 -6.57
N VAL A 185 -3.09 5.30 -5.77
CA VAL A 185 -2.61 3.94 -5.96
C VAL A 185 -3.80 3.06 -6.36
N THR A 186 -3.74 2.50 -7.56
CA THR A 186 -4.74 1.54 -8.07
C THR A 186 -4.10 0.17 -8.21
N ASN A 187 -4.47 -0.76 -7.35
CA ASN A 187 -4.12 -2.17 -7.48
C ASN A 187 -5.29 -2.92 -8.11
N THR A 188 -5.19 -3.18 -9.41
CA THR A 188 -6.26 -3.81 -10.20
C THR A 188 -6.52 -5.25 -9.77
N ALA A 189 -7.60 -5.88 -10.28
CA ALA A 189 -8.00 -7.23 -9.90
C ALA A 189 -6.90 -8.32 -10.04
N THR A 190 -5.95 -8.14 -10.97
CA THR A 190 -4.80 -9.05 -11.15
C THR A 190 -3.55 -8.57 -10.43
N GLY A 191 -3.58 -7.37 -9.87
CA GLY A 191 -2.46 -6.73 -9.20
C GLY A 191 -2.12 -7.41 -7.88
N LEU A 192 -0.84 -7.71 -7.72
CA LEU A 192 -0.24 -8.30 -6.54
C LEU A 192 0.75 -7.30 -5.94
N ILE A 193 0.51 -6.87 -4.71
CA ILE A 193 1.47 -6.12 -3.89
C ILE A 193 1.74 -7.01 -2.69
N THR A 194 2.85 -7.75 -2.70
CA THR A 194 3.11 -8.81 -1.72
C THR A 194 4.46 -8.66 -1.07
N ALA A 195 4.50 -8.41 0.24
CA ALA A 195 5.75 -8.40 0.99
C ALA A 195 6.13 -9.79 1.49
N THR A 196 7.42 -10.04 1.67
CA THR A 196 7.94 -11.34 2.15
C THR A 196 8.27 -11.33 3.65
N ALA A 197 8.37 -10.17 4.29
CA ALA A 197 8.74 -10.07 5.71
C ALA A 197 8.00 -8.98 6.49
N ASN A 198 7.71 -7.84 5.87
CA ASN A 198 7.17 -6.65 6.55
C ASN A 198 5.84 -6.21 5.89
N ASP A 199 5.72 -4.92 5.58
CA ASP A 199 4.50 -4.31 5.07
C ASP A 199 4.43 -4.36 3.54
N ALA A 200 3.23 -4.63 3.01
CA ALA A 200 3.03 -4.71 1.57
C ALA A 200 2.93 -3.32 0.93
N LEU A 201 2.08 -2.45 1.47
CA LEU A 201 1.99 -1.06 1.06
C LEU A 201 2.23 -0.14 2.27
N TYR A 202 3.37 0.55 2.26
CA TYR A 202 3.83 1.42 3.35
C TYR A 202 3.75 2.88 2.91
N LEU A 203 2.92 3.67 3.59
CA LEU A 203 2.88 5.13 3.43
C LEU A 203 3.75 5.78 4.50
N GLN A 204 4.78 6.48 4.04
CA GLN A 204 5.77 7.12 4.92
C GLN A 204 5.12 8.17 5.84
N GLY A 205 5.68 8.31 7.05
CA GLY A 205 5.18 9.25 8.07
C GLY A 205 5.18 10.69 7.57
N GLY A 206 4.13 11.44 7.92
CA GLY A 206 3.94 12.82 7.46
C GLY A 206 3.63 12.98 5.96
N LYS A 207 3.40 11.90 5.22
CA LYS A 207 3.10 11.92 3.78
C LYS A 207 1.62 11.65 3.52
N THR A 208 1.16 12.03 2.33
CA THR A 208 -0.25 11.92 1.94
C THR A 208 -0.44 10.92 0.81
N LEU A 209 -1.41 10.04 0.96
CA LEU A 209 -2.02 9.26 -0.11
C LEU A 209 -3.44 9.77 -0.34
N THR A 210 -3.77 10.31 -1.52
CA THR A 210 -5.14 10.81 -1.74
C THR A 210 -6.13 9.65 -1.84
N LEU A 211 -5.82 8.62 -2.63
CA LEU A 211 -6.70 7.46 -2.83
C LEU A 211 -5.89 6.16 -2.93
N LEU A 212 -6.28 5.16 -2.14
CA LEU A 212 -5.97 3.76 -2.40
C LEU A 212 -7.22 3.07 -2.95
N ASP A 213 -7.14 2.53 -4.16
CA ASP A 213 -8.18 1.70 -4.78
C ASP A 213 -7.62 0.28 -5.01
N ASN A 214 -8.05 -0.67 -4.19
CA ASN A 214 -7.59 -2.05 -4.25
C ASN A 214 -8.72 -2.99 -4.71
N ALA A 215 -8.59 -3.52 -5.92
CA ALA A 215 -9.37 -4.65 -6.44
C ALA A 215 -8.57 -5.97 -6.43
N GLY A 216 -7.24 -5.90 -6.31
CA GLY A 216 -6.33 -7.05 -6.29
C GLY A 216 -5.98 -7.51 -4.88
N THR A 217 -4.75 -8.00 -4.72
CA THR A 217 -4.20 -8.44 -3.43
C THR A 217 -3.10 -7.50 -2.93
N ILE A 218 -3.25 -7.04 -1.69
CA ILE A 218 -2.21 -6.37 -0.90
C ILE A 218 -1.96 -7.23 0.33
N SER A 219 -0.80 -7.86 0.44
CA SER A 219 -0.53 -8.85 1.50
C SER A 219 0.89 -8.75 2.04
N GLY A 220 1.03 -8.50 3.34
CA GLY A 220 2.34 -8.40 4.00
C GLY A 220 2.33 -9.08 5.36
N PRO A 221 3.34 -9.91 5.71
CA PRO A 221 3.38 -10.58 7.00
C PRO A 221 3.27 -9.63 8.21
N GLY A 222 3.82 -8.42 8.09
CA GLY A 222 3.61 -7.35 9.06
C GLY A 222 2.24 -6.71 8.90
N THR A 223 2.09 -5.92 7.83
CA THR A 223 0.84 -5.21 7.52
C THR A 223 0.49 -5.29 6.04
N GLY A 224 -0.80 -5.42 5.71
CA GLY A 224 -1.28 -5.23 4.34
C GLY A 224 -1.06 -3.78 3.89
N PHE A 225 -1.82 -2.85 4.46
CA PHE A 225 -1.64 -1.41 4.28
C PHE A 225 -1.23 -0.74 5.58
N ASN A 226 -0.09 -0.04 5.60
CA ASN A 226 0.43 0.66 6.78
C ASN A 226 0.62 2.16 6.52
N GLY A 227 -0.32 2.97 7.03
CA GLY A 227 -0.15 4.41 7.18
C GLY A 227 0.57 4.72 8.49
N ILE A 228 1.80 5.25 8.40
CA ILE A 228 2.64 5.58 9.56
C ILE A 228 2.17 6.86 10.26
N ASP A 229 2.57 7.06 11.51
CA ASP A 229 2.26 8.25 12.30
C ASP A 229 2.45 9.57 11.50
N GLY A 230 1.45 10.44 11.58
CA GLY A 230 1.39 11.71 10.84
C GLY A 230 1.06 11.58 9.35
N SER A 231 0.98 10.36 8.78
CA SER A 231 0.51 10.19 7.41
C SER A 231 -1.00 10.43 7.29
N THR A 232 -1.44 10.81 6.09
CA THR A 232 -2.86 11.06 5.76
C THR A 232 -3.29 10.23 4.57
N VAL A 233 -4.41 9.52 4.70
CA VAL A 233 -5.05 8.78 3.60
C VAL A 233 -6.41 9.40 3.31
N GLY A 234 -6.58 10.05 2.16
CA GLY A 234 -7.85 10.69 1.80
C GLY A 234 -9.01 9.69 1.73
N SER A 235 -8.85 8.62 0.98
CA SER A 235 -9.79 7.49 0.96
C SER A 235 -9.08 6.17 0.69
N LEU A 236 -9.57 5.10 1.31
CA LEU A 236 -9.14 3.73 1.05
C LEU A 236 -10.36 2.93 0.61
N MET A 237 -10.33 2.37 -0.59
CA MET A 237 -11.39 1.55 -1.16
C MET A 237 -10.84 0.15 -1.41
N ASN A 238 -11.44 -0.85 -0.78
CA ASN A 238 -11.09 -2.25 -0.95
C ASN A 238 -12.28 -3.03 -1.54
N SER A 239 -12.11 -3.54 -2.75
CA SER A 239 -12.98 -4.55 -3.37
C SER A 239 -12.26 -5.89 -3.60
N GLY A 240 -10.93 -5.92 -3.38
CA GLY A 240 -10.11 -7.11 -3.38
C GLY A 240 -9.76 -7.59 -1.97
N THR A 241 -8.52 -8.03 -1.77
CA THR A 241 -8.01 -8.49 -0.47
C THR A 241 -6.91 -7.58 0.05
N ILE A 242 -7.02 -7.15 1.31
CA ILE A 242 -5.91 -6.59 2.09
C ILE A 242 -5.69 -7.50 3.30
N SER A 243 -4.47 -8.00 3.47
CA SER A 243 -4.16 -8.94 4.55
C SER A 243 -2.78 -8.76 5.16
N GLY A 244 -2.62 -9.18 6.41
CA GLY A 244 -1.34 -9.17 7.12
C GLY A 244 -1.47 -9.52 8.59
N GLY A 245 -0.42 -9.26 9.39
CA GLY A 245 -0.51 -9.30 10.85
C GLY A 245 -1.54 -8.29 11.34
N TYR A 246 -1.39 -7.04 10.91
CA TYR A 246 -2.49 -6.08 10.78
C TYR A 246 -2.93 -6.06 9.32
N ALA A 247 -4.23 -5.94 9.02
CA ALA A 247 -4.63 -5.81 7.62
C ALA A 247 -4.53 -4.34 7.16
N VAL A 248 -5.22 -3.43 7.84
CA VAL A 248 -5.22 -2.00 7.54
C VAL A 248 -4.85 -1.21 8.79
N VAL A 249 -3.79 -0.40 8.71
CA VAL A 249 -3.39 0.55 9.74
C VAL A 249 -3.43 1.96 9.16
N VAL A 250 -4.10 2.88 9.85
CA VAL A 250 -4.18 4.29 9.47
C VAL A 250 -3.78 5.21 10.64
N ALA A 251 -3.14 6.34 10.33
CA ALA A 251 -2.96 7.44 11.27
C ALA A 251 -4.14 8.42 11.11
N THR A 252 -4.09 9.32 10.14
CA THR A 252 -5.23 10.14 9.74
C THR A 252 -5.83 9.59 8.46
N SER A 253 -7.14 9.35 8.43
CA SER A 253 -7.82 8.96 7.21
C SER A 253 -9.18 9.63 7.05
N GLY A 254 -9.58 9.87 5.80
CA GLY A 254 -10.97 10.14 5.46
C GLY A 254 -11.81 8.88 5.64
N THR A 255 -12.27 8.28 4.53
CA THR A 255 -13.12 7.08 4.60
C THR A 255 -12.33 5.83 4.25
N VAL A 256 -12.46 4.80 5.09
CA VAL A 256 -12.08 3.42 4.75
C VAL A 256 -13.35 2.69 4.32
N THR A 257 -13.37 2.20 3.09
CA THR A 257 -14.49 1.47 2.49
C THR A 257 -14.04 0.07 2.14
N ASN A 258 -14.64 -0.94 2.77
CA ASN A 258 -14.55 -2.32 2.35
C ASN A 258 -15.84 -2.70 1.60
N ALA A 259 -15.77 -2.70 0.28
CA ALA A 259 -16.92 -2.93 -0.59
C ALA A 259 -17.43 -4.38 -0.49
N ALA A 260 -18.63 -4.63 -1.02
CA ALA A 260 -19.13 -5.99 -1.16
C ALA A 260 -18.15 -6.85 -1.98
N GLY A 261 -17.82 -8.04 -1.47
CA GLY A 261 -16.78 -8.91 -2.03
C GLY A 261 -15.36 -8.59 -1.58
N GLY A 262 -15.12 -7.43 -0.95
CA GLY A 262 -13.85 -7.07 -0.36
C GLY A 262 -13.57 -7.85 0.94
N LEU A 263 -12.31 -8.22 1.12
CA LEU A 263 -11.78 -8.88 2.31
C LEU A 263 -10.67 -8.03 2.95
N ILE A 264 -10.82 -7.71 4.22
CA ILE A 264 -9.77 -7.19 5.10
C ILE A 264 -9.49 -8.29 6.13
N ASP A 265 -8.34 -8.94 6.05
CA ASP A 265 -8.03 -10.13 6.85
C ASP A 265 -6.74 -9.98 7.67
N ALA A 266 -6.88 -9.75 8.97
CA ALA A 266 -5.78 -9.64 9.90
C ALA A 266 -5.54 -10.97 10.63
N THR A 267 -4.44 -11.60 10.28
CA THR A 267 -4.06 -12.91 10.82
C THR A 267 -3.37 -12.85 12.18
N GLY A 268 -2.89 -11.67 12.60
CA GLY A 268 -2.13 -11.51 13.84
C GLY A 268 -2.84 -10.67 14.90
N VAL A 269 -3.40 -9.52 14.52
CA VAL A 269 -3.92 -8.52 15.46
C VAL A 269 -5.24 -7.96 14.98
N ASP A 270 -5.27 -6.74 14.44
CA ASP A 270 -6.50 -6.00 14.18
C ASP A 270 -6.75 -5.85 12.68
N GLY A 271 -8.02 -5.97 12.27
CA GLY A 271 -8.46 -5.84 10.88
C GLY A 271 -8.27 -4.42 10.37
N VAL A 272 -9.00 -3.48 10.96
CA VAL A 272 -8.78 -2.04 10.78
C VAL A 272 -8.32 -1.44 12.09
N TYR A 273 -7.13 -0.83 12.09
CA TYR A 273 -6.53 -0.18 13.26
C TYR A 273 -6.29 1.31 12.99
N VAL A 274 -6.95 2.16 13.77
CA VAL A 274 -6.59 3.59 13.85
C VAL A 274 -5.56 3.73 14.95
N ARG A 275 -4.37 4.25 14.58
CA ARG A 275 -3.24 4.41 15.48
C ARG A 275 -3.59 5.29 16.68
N ALA A 276 -2.81 5.14 17.75
CA ALA A 276 -2.86 6.06 18.88
C ALA A 276 -2.39 7.49 18.48
N GLY A 277 -2.45 8.42 19.44
CA GLY A 277 -1.91 9.78 19.26
C GLY A 277 -2.84 10.72 18.51
N ALA A 278 -2.28 11.63 17.69
CA ALA A 278 -3.04 12.61 16.91
C ALA A 278 -3.59 12.01 15.59
N SER A 279 -4.24 10.85 15.71
CA SER A 279 -4.80 10.05 14.62
C SER A 279 -6.32 10.23 14.58
N SER A 280 -6.94 10.04 13.41
CA SER A 280 -8.40 10.11 13.26
C SER A 280 -8.87 9.35 12.02
N LEU A 281 -10.15 8.98 12.01
CA LEU A 281 -10.78 8.30 10.88
C LEU A 281 -12.10 9.00 10.60
N ALA A 282 -12.33 9.58 9.42
CA ALA A 282 -13.63 10.22 9.18
C ALA A 282 -14.77 9.20 9.18
N GLY A 283 -14.60 8.05 8.53
CA GLY A 283 -15.60 6.98 8.60
C GLY A 283 -15.11 5.61 8.13
N LEU A 284 -15.80 4.57 8.57
CA LEU A 284 -15.64 3.19 8.10
C LEU A 284 -16.94 2.72 7.46
N VAL A 285 -16.90 2.32 6.20
CA VAL A 285 -18.02 1.68 5.50
C VAL A 285 -17.64 0.24 5.17
N ASN A 286 -18.33 -0.72 5.78
CA ASN A 286 -18.08 -2.14 5.53
C ASN A 286 -19.31 -2.83 4.95
N ALA A 287 -19.23 -3.21 3.69
CA ALA A 287 -20.17 -4.11 3.02
C ALA A 287 -19.55 -5.49 2.71
N GLY A 288 -18.22 -5.63 2.90
CA GLY A 288 -17.48 -6.88 2.73
C GLY A 288 -17.26 -7.63 4.06
N ALA A 289 -16.15 -8.37 4.13
CA ALA A 289 -15.70 -9.05 5.34
C ALA A 289 -14.47 -8.36 5.93
N ILE A 290 -14.54 -8.05 7.23
CA ILE A 290 -13.39 -7.69 8.06
C ILE A 290 -13.22 -8.80 9.08
N THR A 291 -12.11 -9.53 9.00
CA THR A 291 -11.75 -10.63 9.91
C THR A 291 -10.44 -10.31 10.60
N ALA A 292 -10.36 -10.63 11.89
CA ALA A 292 -9.17 -10.34 12.69
C ALA A 292 -8.95 -11.37 13.79
N ALA A 293 -7.69 -11.69 14.06
CA ALA A 293 -7.31 -12.55 15.17
C ALA A 293 -7.64 -11.94 16.54
N SER A 294 -7.56 -10.61 16.68
CA SER A 294 -7.87 -9.86 17.91
C SER A 294 -9.10 -8.99 17.73
N ARG A 295 -9.01 -7.81 17.12
CA ARG A 295 -10.16 -6.90 16.99
C ARG A 295 -10.50 -6.67 15.53
N GLY A 296 -11.77 -6.86 15.16
CA GLY A 296 -12.21 -6.61 13.78
C GLY A 296 -11.89 -5.16 13.39
N VAL A 297 -12.34 -4.22 14.21
CA VAL A 297 -12.04 -2.80 14.10
C VAL A 297 -11.60 -2.26 15.46
N ASN A 298 -10.45 -1.57 15.51
CA ASN A 298 -9.89 -0.95 16.70
C ASN A 298 -9.62 0.54 16.45
N ILE A 299 -10.37 1.40 17.13
CA ILE A 299 -10.18 2.85 17.09
C ILE A 299 -9.43 3.30 18.34
N ASN A 300 -8.11 3.52 18.24
CA ASN A 300 -7.27 3.75 19.41
C ASN A 300 -7.07 5.24 19.78
N ALA A 301 -7.41 6.16 18.88
CA ALA A 301 -7.37 7.59 19.18
C ALA A 301 -8.31 8.42 18.30
N GLY A 302 -8.50 9.67 18.73
CA GLY A 302 -9.18 10.72 17.97
C GLY A 302 -10.70 10.54 17.88
N THR A 303 -11.21 10.95 16.74
CA THR A 303 -12.65 10.96 16.43
C THR A 303 -12.93 10.09 15.22
N THR A 304 -14.04 9.39 15.25
CA THR A 304 -14.65 8.74 14.10
C THR A 304 -16.06 9.21 13.90
N ASN A 305 -16.42 9.72 12.71
CA ASN A 305 -17.77 10.26 12.51
C ASN A 305 -18.80 9.13 12.42
N SER A 306 -18.53 8.11 11.59
CA SER A 306 -19.42 6.96 11.43
C SER A 306 -18.70 5.64 11.23
N ILE A 307 -19.34 4.57 11.69
CA ILE A 307 -19.05 3.18 11.32
C ILE A 307 -20.34 2.59 10.77
N ASP A 308 -20.38 2.33 9.47
CA ASP A 308 -21.53 1.83 8.74
C ASP A 308 -21.24 0.40 8.26
N ASN A 309 -21.78 -0.58 8.98
CA ASN A 309 -21.56 -2.01 8.71
C ASN A 309 -22.81 -2.66 8.13
N SER A 310 -22.79 -2.99 6.85
CA SER A 310 -23.76 -3.89 6.18
C SER A 310 -23.19 -5.27 5.87
N GLY A 311 -21.87 -5.45 6.03
CA GLY A 311 -21.15 -6.71 5.87
C GLY A 311 -20.91 -7.42 7.20
N SER A 312 -19.75 -8.07 7.32
CA SER A 312 -19.31 -8.75 8.55
C SER A 312 -18.07 -8.09 9.12
N ILE A 313 -18.09 -7.80 10.41
CA ILE A 313 -16.92 -7.43 11.21
C ILE A 313 -16.75 -8.50 12.29
N SER A 314 -15.62 -9.21 12.28
CA SER A 314 -15.33 -10.30 13.20
C SER A 314 -13.93 -10.17 13.80
N GLY A 315 -13.82 -10.17 15.12
CA GLY A 315 -12.54 -10.29 15.82
C GLY A 315 -12.50 -11.46 16.80
N GLY A 316 -11.33 -12.06 17.02
CA GLY A 316 -11.17 -13.13 18.01
C GLY A 316 -11.43 -12.67 19.45
N TYR A 317 -11.18 -11.40 19.77
CA TYR A 317 -11.48 -10.78 21.05
C TYR A 317 -12.74 -9.90 20.99
N SER A 318 -12.75 -8.87 20.14
CA SER A 318 -13.90 -7.98 19.96
C SER A 318 -14.20 -7.71 18.49
N GLY A 319 -15.47 -7.57 18.13
CA GLY A 319 -15.84 -7.17 16.77
C GLY A 319 -15.43 -5.73 16.49
N LEU A 320 -15.88 -4.82 17.35
CA LEU A 320 -15.57 -3.41 17.33
C LEU A 320 -15.05 -2.96 18.70
N GLU A 321 -13.97 -2.18 18.72
CA GLU A 321 -13.42 -1.62 19.95
C GLU A 321 -12.96 -0.18 19.73
N SER A 322 -13.24 0.68 20.70
CA SER A 322 -12.67 2.01 20.80
C SER A 322 -11.92 2.14 22.12
N ALA A 323 -10.77 2.82 22.12
CA ALA A 323 -10.04 3.14 23.34
C ALA A 323 -10.80 4.17 24.21
N PRO A 324 -10.55 4.20 25.53
CA PRO A 324 -11.13 5.23 26.40
C PRO A 324 -10.81 6.64 25.90
N GLY A 325 -11.81 7.53 25.90
CA GLY A 325 -11.67 8.92 25.45
C GLY A 325 -11.79 9.13 23.94
N VAL A 326 -11.86 8.05 23.14
CA VAL A 326 -12.21 8.13 21.72
C VAL A 326 -13.69 8.49 21.58
N VAL A 327 -14.00 9.27 20.54
CA VAL A 327 -15.37 9.65 20.18
C VAL A 327 -15.76 8.98 18.87
N ILE A 328 -16.81 8.16 18.90
CA ILE A 328 -17.47 7.66 17.69
C ILE A 328 -18.82 8.38 17.55
N GLY A 329 -19.08 9.05 16.43
CA GLY A 329 -20.34 9.75 16.21
C GLY A 329 -21.50 8.77 16.11
N THR A 330 -21.45 7.87 15.12
CA THR A 330 -22.51 6.87 14.88
C THR A 330 -21.93 5.49 14.60
N VAL A 331 -22.60 4.46 15.09
CA VAL A 331 -22.40 3.06 14.66
C VAL A 331 -23.72 2.57 14.10
N VAL A 332 -23.78 2.29 12.81
CA VAL A 332 -24.96 1.74 12.14
C VAL A 332 -24.62 0.32 11.68
N ASN A 333 -25.24 -0.65 12.32
CA ASN A 333 -25.11 -2.06 11.97
C ASN A 333 -26.39 -2.54 11.26
N SER A 334 -26.28 -2.89 9.99
CA SER A 334 -27.25 -3.67 9.22
C SER A 334 -26.77 -5.07 8.85
N GLY A 335 -25.50 -5.38 9.15
CA GLY A 335 -24.89 -6.69 8.97
C GLY A 335 -24.58 -7.38 10.31
N THR A 336 -23.37 -7.94 10.43
CA THR A 336 -22.90 -8.62 11.64
C THR A 336 -21.66 -7.94 12.22
N VAL A 337 -21.68 -7.70 13.54
CA VAL A 337 -20.50 -7.40 14.35
C VAL A 337 -20.36 -8.49 15.39
N SER A 338 -19.27 -9.23 15.39
CA SER A 338 -19.06 -10.35 16.30
C SER A 338 -17.65 -10.36 16.89
N GLY A 339 -17.55 -10.67 18.18
CA GLY A 339 -16.28 -10.99 18.80
C GLY A 339 -16.33 -12.26 19.65
N GLY A 340 -15.16 -12.84 19.92
CA GLY A 340 -15.04 -13.97 20.82
C GLY A 340 -15.46 -13.60 22.24
N ALA A 341 -14.97 -12.48 22.77
CA ALA A 341 -15.42 -11.97 24.06
C ALA A 341 -16.55 -10.95 23.91
N TYR A 342 -16.34 -9.90 23.11
CA TYR A 342 -17.25 -8.75 23.04
C TYR A 342 -17.77 -8.52 21.62
N GLY A 343 -19.05 -8.19 21.46
CA GLY A 343 -19.55 -7.70 20.16
C GLY A 343 -18.94 -6.33 19.85
N ALA A 344 -19.27 -5.35 20.68
CA ALA A 344 -18.72 -4.00 20.62
C ALA A 344 -18.27 -3.51 22.01
N VAL A 345 -17.09 -2.89 22.09
CA VAL A 345 -16.58 -2.18 23.28
C VAL A 345 -16.45 -0.70 22.91
N LEU A 346 -17.30 0.13 23.50
CA LEU A 346 -17.49 1.52 23.06
C LEU A 346 -17.23 2.51 24.18
N ALA A 347 -16.43 3.54 23.86
CA ALA A 347 -16.15 4.70 24.70
C ALA A 347 -17.25 5.77 24.51
N THR A 348 -16.87 7.02 24.27
CA THR A 348 -17.86 8.06 23.95
C THR A 348 -18.46 7.76 22.59
N THR A 349 -19.75 7.45 22.55
CA THR A 349 -20.45 7.19 21.28
C THR A 349 -21.73 8.01 21.20
N GLY A 350 -21.98 8.66 20.06
CA GLY A 350 -23.23 9.38 19.85
C GLY A 350 -24.40 8.41 19.79
N THR A 351 -24.48 7.62 18.72
CA THR A 351 -25.59 6.68 18.49
C THR A 351 -25.09 5.30 18.08
N VAL A 352 -25.80 4.27 18.53
CA VAL A 352 -25.66 2.89 18.04
C VAL A 352 -27.03 2.44 17.54
N THR A 353 -27.11 2.12 16.25
CA THR A 353 -28.31 1.55 15.62
C THR A 353 -27.99 0.14 15.16
N ASN A 354 -28.70 -0.84 15.71
CA ASN A 354 -28.66 -2.24 15.25
C ASN A 354 -29.97 -2.54 14.51
N ALA A 355 -29.93 -2.49 13.18
CA ALA A 355 -31.10 -2.57 12.32
C ALA A 355 -31.77 -3.95 12.35
N SER A 356 -33.00 -4.04 11.83
CA SER A 356 -33.71 -5.31 11.70
C SER A 356 -32.89 -6.34 10.91
N GLY A 357 -32.78 -7.56 11.43
CA GLY A 357 -31.97 -8.63 10.86
C GLY A 357 -30.46 -8.54 11.15
N ALA A 358 -29.98 -7.43 11.71
CA ALA A 358 -28.57 -7.25 12.06
C ALA A 358 -28.21 -7.94 13.39
N LEU A 359 -26.94 -8.29 13.55
CA LEU A 359 -26.42 -8.98 14.74
C LEU A 359 -25.24 -8.22 15.34
N ILE A 360 -25.28 -7.99 16.65
CA ILE A 360 -24.11 -7.66 17.47
C ILE A 360 -23.92 -8.79 18.48
N LYS A 361 -22.77 -9.46 18.48
CA LYS A 361 -22.54 -10.67 19.29
C LYS A 361 -21.21 -10.68 20.03
N GLY A 362 -21.25 -10.80 21.35
CA GLY A 362 -20.12 -11.28 22.17
C GLY A 362 -20.32 -12.74 22.52
N THR A 363 -19.34 -13.61 22.23
CA THR A 363 -19.56 -15.06 22.44
C THR A 363 -19.43 -15.47 23.90
N THR A 364 -18.46 -14.92 24.65
CA THR A 364 -18.27 -15.27 26.06
C THR A 364 -18.69 -14.16 27.03
N ASN A 365 -18.59 -12.89 26.64
CA ASN A 365 -18.85 -11.75 27.50
C ASN A 365 -20.05 -10.97 26.98
N GLU A 366 -19.89 -9.70 26.63
CA GLU A 366 -21.00 -8.79 26.36
C GLU A 366 -21.26 -8.55 24.88
N GLY A 367 -22.54 -8.34 24.53
CA GLY A 367 -22.92 -7.89 23.20
C GLY A 367 -22.41 -6.46 22.96
N ILE A 368 -22.80 -5.53 23.83
CA ILE A 368 -22.26 -4.17 23.88
C ILE A 368 -21.74 -3.88 25.29
N ASN A 369 -20.48 -3.45 25.38
CA ASN A 369 -19.83 -2.99 26.59
C ASN A 369 -19.52 -1.49 26.48
N LEU A 370 -20.11 -0.67 27.34
CA LEU A 370 -19.76 0.73 27.47
C LEU A 370 -18.74 0.88 28.60
N HIS A 371 -17.54 1.35 28.26
CA HIS A 371 -16.42 1.50 29.20
C HIS A 371 -16.07 2.97 29.47
N GLY A 372 -15.20 3.22 30.45
CA GLY A 372 -14.60 4.54 30.70
C GLY A 372 -15.53 5.61 31.31
N GLY A 373 -16.73 5.24 31.73
CA GLY A 373 -17.66 6.19 32.36
C GLY A 373 -18.32 7.17 31.37
N TYR A 374 -18.35 6.82 30.08
CA TYR A 374 -18.86 7.69 29.02
C TYR A 374 -20.35 7.48 28.72
N THR A 375 -20.95 8.45 28.03
CA THR A 375 -22.35 8.44 27.62
C THR A 375 -22.51 7.93 26.19
N LEU A 376 -23.43 6.97 26.01
CA LEU A 376 -24.06 6.64 24.75
C LEU A 376 -25.39 7.41 24.66
N SER A 377 -25.54 8.28 23.66
CA SER A 377 -26.74 9.12 23.57
C SER A 377 -27.98 8.32 23.19
N LEU A 378 -27.83 7.37 22.26
CA LEU A 378 -28.92 6.50 21.82
C LEU A 378 -28.40 5.10 21.51
N LEU A 379 -29.02 4.09 22.10
CA LEU A 379 -29.00 2.71 21.62
C LEU A 379 -30.37 2.37 21.03
N ASP A 380 -30.44 2.19 19.72
CA ASP A 380 -31.65 1.78 19.00
C ASP A 380 -31.46 0.37 18.43
N ASN A 381 -32.13 -0.61 19.02
CA ASN A 381 -32.03 -2.01 18.63
C ASN A 381 -33.35 -2.51 18.01
N ALA A 382 -33.33 -2.78 16.71
CA ALA A 382 -34.35 -3.52 15.99
C ALA A 382 -33.87 -4.94 15.58
N GLY A 383 -32.56 -5.20 15.67
CA GLY A 383 -31.93 -6.48 15.37
C GLY A 383 -31.77 -7.38 16.59
N THR A 384 -30.69 -8.17 16.60
CA THR A 384 -30.29 -9.00 17.74
C THR A 384 -28.99 -8.48 18.34
N ILE A 385 -29.00 -8.23 19.65
CA ILE A 385 -27.80 -8.13 20.47
C ILE A 385 -27.73 -9.41 21.29
N SER A 386 -26.66 -10.18 21.17
CA SER A 386 -26.49 -11.47 21.86
C SER A 386 -25.16 -11.52 22.58
N ALA A 387 -25.15 -12.21 23.72
CA ALA A 387 -24.03 -12.23 24.64
C ALA A 387 -23.92 -13.59 25.31
N GLY A 388 -22.69 -14.00 25.65
CA GLY A 388 -22.47 -15.13 26.55
C GLY A 388 -22.80 -14.81 28.01
N ASN A 389 -22.69 -13.52 28.39
CA ASN A 389 -22.91 -13.03 29.75
C ASN A 389 -24.00 -11.95 29.82
N ILE A 390 -23.73 -10.74 29.32
CA ILE A 390 -24.65 -9.59 29.42
C ILE A 390 -24.88 -8.98 28.03
N GLY A 391 -26.14 -8.85 27.59
CA GLY A 391 -26.48 -8.27 26.30
C GLY A 391 -25.91 -6.86 26.12
N VAL A 392 -26.24 -5.95 27.04
CA VAL A 392 -25.72 -4.58 27.08
C VAL A 392 -25.26 -4.26 28.50
N TYR A 393 -23.98 -3.92 28.67
CA TYR A 393 -23.37 -3.61 29.95
C TYR A 393 -22.74 -2.21 29.93
N GLY A 394 -23.08 -1.39 30.92
CA GLY A 394 -22.37 -0.13 31.19
C GLY A 394 -21.54 -0.27 32.45
N VAL A 395 -20.23 0.04 32.36
CA VAL A 395 -19.39 0.13 33.56
C VAL A 395 -19.85 1.28 34.46
N ALA A 396 -19.42 1.28 35.72
CA ALA A 396 -19.74 2.36 36.66
C ALA A 396 -19.40 3.74 36.07
N GLY A 397 -20.39 4.65 36.09
CA GLY A 397 -20.29 5.99 35.51
C GLY A 397 -20.73 6.10 34.05
N SER A 398 -20.84 4.99 33.31
CA SER A 398 -21.36 5.02 31.94
C SER A 398 -22.87 5.20 31.93
N THR A 399 -23.37 5.92 30.92
CA THR A 399 -24.80 6.24 30.78
C THR A 399 -25.30 5.85 29.39
N ILE A 400 -26.47 5.22 29.30
CA ILE A 400 -27.25 5.13 28.06
C ILE A 400 -28.39 6.13 28.23
N ALA A 401 -28.37 7.24 27.49
CA ALA A 401 -29.37 8.29 27.67
C ALA A 401 -30.74 7.85 27.15
N THR A 402 -30.79 7.18 26.00
CA THR A 402 -32.01 6.57 25.45
C THR A 402 -31.72 5.15 24.97
N LEU A 403 -32.53 4.19 25.40
CA LEU A 403 -32.55 2.82 24.91
C LEU A 403 -33.92 2.56 24.26
N THR A 404 -33.93 2.32 22.96
CA THR A 404 -35.09 1.81 22.23
C THR A 404 -34.80 0.37 21.83
N ASN A 405 -35.68 -0.56 22.20
CA ASN A 405 -35.56 -1.95 21.81
C ASN A 405 -36.87 -2.46 21.20
N SER A 406 -36.85 -2.69 19.89
CA SER A 406 -37.89 -3.41 19.14
C SER A 406 -37.43 -4.80 18.68
N GLY A 407 -36.13 -5.10 18.83
CA GLY A 407 -35.52 -6.39 18.55
C GLY A 407 -35.28 -7.24 19.81
N THR A 408 -34.22 -8.06 19.77
CA THR A 408 -33.79 -8.92 20.88
C THR A 408 -32.51 -8.39 21.51
N ILE A 409 -32.47 -8.37 22.84
CA ILE A 409 -31.27 -8.20 23.69
C ILE A 409 -31.27 -9.36 24.68
#